data_AF-A0A2X4U3Y6-F1
#
_entry.id   AF-A0A2X4U3Y6-F1
#
_cell.length_a   1.000
_cell.length_b   1.000
_cell.length_c   1.000
_cell.angle_alpha   90.00
_cell.angle_beta   90.00
_cell.angle_gamma   90.00
#
_symmetry.space_group_name_H-M   'P 1'
#
loop_
_entity.id
_entity.type
_entity.pdbx_description
1 polymer ?
#
loop_
_entity_poly.entity_id
_entity_poly.type
_entity_poly.pdbx_seq_one_letter_code
_entity_poly.pdbx_strand_id
1 'polypeptide(L)' 'MKQHPIFEREGNNLYCEVPINFAMAALGGEIEVPTLDGRVKLKVPSETQTGKLFRMRGKE' A
#
# COMPACT_ATOMS: atom_id res chain seq x y z
N MET A 1 6.25 12.16 -18.64
CA MET A 1 5.83 11.21 -17.58
C MET A 1 4.55 10.54 -18.05
N LYS A 2 4.54 9.21 -18.21
CA LYS A 2 3.28 8.46 -18.38
C LYS A 2 2.69 8.25 -16.98
N GLN A 3 1.45 8.67 -16.76
CA GLN A 3 0.71 8.34 -15.54
C GLN A 3 0.58 6.82 -15.47
N HIS A 4 1.00 6.22 -14.36
CA HIS A 4 0.76 4.81 -14.11
C HIS A 4 -0.62 4.69 -13.44
N PRO A 5 -1.48 3.74 -13.87
CA PRO A 5 -2.85 3.64 -13.35
C PRO A 5 -2.93 3.29 -11.85
N ILE A 6 -1.83 2.78 -11.28
CA ILE A 6 -1.77 2.28 -9.89
C ILE A 6 -0.86 3.14 -9.02
N PHE A 7 0.10 3.84 -9.62
CA PHE A 7 1.15 4.54 -8.87
C PHE A 7 1.16 6.02 -9.20
N GLU A 8 1.12 6.84 -8.15
CA GLU A 8 1.33 8.28 -8.24
C GLU A 8 2.74 8.62 -7.74
N ARG A 9 3.45 9.48 -8.47
CA ARG A 9 4.81 9.89 -8.11
C ARG A 9 4.82 11.35 -7.68
N GLU A 10 5.20 11.59 -6.43
CA GLU A 10 5.44 12.92 -5.89
C GLU A 10 6.93 13.05 -5.52
N GLY A 11 7.69 13.78 -6.35
CA GLY A 11 9.14 13.89 -6.23
C GLY A 11 9.84 12.52 -6.35
N ASN A 12 10.48 12.10 -5.25
CA ASN A 12 11.18 10.81 -5.15
C ASN A 12 10.35 9.72 -4.45
N ASN A 13 9.09 10.00 -4.09
CA ASN A 13 8.22 9.02 -3.45
C ASN A 13 7.19 8.48 -4.45
N LEU A 14 6.90 7.19 -4.34
CA LEU A 14 5.84 6.51 -5.07
C LEU A 14 4.72 6.13 -4.10
N TYR A 15 3.48 6.47 -4.45
CA TYR A 15 2.28 6.20 -3.68
C TYR A 15 1.34 5.29 -4.46
N CYS A 16 0.63 4.41 -3.75
CA CYS A 16 -0.43 3.57 -4.27
C CYS A 16 -1.50 3.47 -3.19
N GLU A 17 -2.77 3.60 -3.58
CA GLU A 17 -3.88 3.30 -2.70
C GLU A 17 -4.21 1.80 -2.79
N VAL A 18 -4.39 1.16 -1.63
CA VAL A 18 -4.78 -0.24 -1.57
C VAL A 18 -6.05 -0.37 -0.73
N PRO A 19 -7.21 -0.62 -1.35
CA PRO A 19 -8.45 -0.78 -0.61
C PRO A 19 -8.41 -2.08 0.20
N ILE A 20 -8.77 -1.99 1.47
CA ILE A 20 -8.98 -3.15 2.36
C ILE A 20 -10.43 -3.17 2.84
N ASN A 21 -10.95 -4.36 3.11
CA ASN A 21 -12.29 -4.48 3.70
C ASN A 21 -12.29 -4.07 5.18
N PHE A 22 -13.47 -3.76 5.70
CA PHE A 22 -13.63 -3.28 7.08
C PHE A 22 -13.15 -4.30 8.13
N ALA A 23 -13.36 -5.60 7.88
CA ALA A 23 -12.92 -6.65 8.80
C ALA A 23 -11.39 -6.67 8.96
N MET A 24 -10.65 -6.51 7.86
CA MET A 24 -9.20 -6.44 7.87
C MET A 24 -8.67 -5.15 8.48
N ALA A 25 -9.34 -4.02 8.27
CA ALA A 25 -9.02 -2.77 8.94
C ALA A 25 -9.18 -2.89 10.46
N ALA A 26 -10.26 -3.53 10.93
CA ALA A 26 -10.55 -3.70 12.36
C ALA A 26 -9.66 -4.76 13.03
N LEU A 27 -9.52 -5.95 12.43
CA LEU A 27 -8.88 -7.11 13.05
C LEU A 27 -7.41 -7.30 12.64
N GLY A 28 -6.96 -6.61 11.60
CA GLY A 28 -5.65 -6.80 11.00
C GLY A 28 -5.59 -8.01 10.08
N GLY A 29 -4.42 -8.23 9.48
CA GLY A 29 -4.18 -9.33 8.55
C GLY A 29 -2.92 -9.11 7.70
N GLU A 30 -2.89 -9.78 6.55
CA GLU A 30 -1.83 -9.63 5.56
C GLU A 30 -2.48 -9.48 4.17
N ILE A 31 -1.94 -8.57 3.36
CA ILE A 31 -2.36 -8.32 1.99
C ILE A 31 -1.17 -8.35 1.05
N GLU A 32 -1.42 -8.64 -0.22
CA GLU A 32 -0.44 -8.42 -1.27
C GLU A 32 -0.63 -7.04 -1.88
N VAL A 33 0.44 -6.25 -1.90
CA VAL A 33 0.46 -4.92 -2.50
C VAL A 33 1.36 -4.91 -3.73
N PRO A 34 0.95 -4.23 -4.82
CA PRO A 34 1.80 -4.07 -5.99
C PRO A 34 2.98 -3.15 -5.69
N THR A 35 4.11 -3.45 -6.31
CA THR A 35 5.38 -2.70 -6.33
C THR A 35 5.90 -2.70 -7.77
N LEU A 36 6.93 -1.90 -8.11
CA LEU A 36 7.46 -1.90 -9.49
C LEU A 36 8.11 -3.25 -9.87
N ASP A 37 8.68 -3.97 -8.91
CA ASP A 37 9.33 -5.28 -9.11
C ASP A 37 8.39 -6.50 -8.94
N GLY A 38 7.09 -6.28 -8.72
CA GLY A 38 6.12 -7.36 -8.51
C GLY A 38 5.20 -7.11 -7.33
N ARG A 39 4.85 -8.15 -6.56
CA ARG A 39 4.00 -8.03 -5.37
C ARG A 39 4.78 -8.32 -4.11
N VAL A 40 4.44 -7.62 -3.03
CA VAL A 40 4.98 -7.90 -1.70
C VAL A 40 3.86 -8.06 -0.70
N LYS A 41 4.10 -8.88 0.32
CA LYS A 41 3.20 -9.02 1.47
C LYS A 41 3.38 -7.84 2.41
N LEU A 42 2.26 -7.19 2.74
CA LEU A 42 2.18 -6.12 3.72
C LEU A 42 1.30 -6.57 4.88
N LYS A 43 1.84 -6.49 6.10
CA LYS A 43 1.08 -6.75 7.31
C LYS A 43 0.25 -5.52 7.70
N VAL A 44 -1.05 -5.70 7.82
CA VAL A 44 -1.99 -4.68 8.31
C VAL A 44 -2.23 -4.95 9.79
N PRO A 45 -1.86 -4.05 10.71
CA PRO A 45 -2.20 -4.18 12.13
C PRO A 45 -3.71 -4.00 12.34
N SER A 46 -4.22 -4.56 13.44
CA SER A 46 -5.59 -4.28 13.89
C SER A 46 -5.80 -2.78 14.12
N GLU A 47 -7.06 -2.35 14.06
CA GLU A 47 -7.47 -0.96 14.28
C GLU A 47 -6.84 0.04 13.28
N THR A 48 -6.50 -0.44 12.08
CA THR A 48 -5.98 0.40 11.00
C THR A 48 -7.06 1.37 10.52
N GLN A 49 -6.76 2.66 10.60
CA GLN A 49 -7.65 3.73 10.15
C GLN A 49 -7.50 4.00 8.65
N THR A 50 -8.56 4.53 8.03
CA THR A 50 -8.53 5.05 6.66
C THR A 50 -7.43 6.10 6.50
N GLY A 51 -6.73 6.07 5.36
CA GLY A 51 -5.65 7.02 5.04
C GLY A 51 -4.33 6.75 5.76
N LYS A 52 -4.23 5.68 6.56
CA LYS A 52 -2.97 5.29 7.19
C LYS A 52 -1.92 4.95 6.12
N LEU A 53 -0.78 5.63 6.19
CA LEU A 53 0.34 5.43 5.28
C LEU A 53 1.28 4.34 5.81
N PHE A 54 1.53 3.34 4.96
CA PHE A 54 2.51 2.29 5.21
C PHE A 54 3.73 2.52 4.32
N ARG A 55 4.89 2.76 4.94
CA ARG A 55 6.14 2.96 4.20
C ARG A 55 6.85 1.64 3.97
N MET A 56 7.04 1.28 2.71
CA MET A 56 7.88 0.15 2.31
C MET A 56 9.27 0.66 1.95
N ARG A 57 10.32 0.25 2.70
CA ARG A 57 11.71 0.62 2.40
C ARG A 57 12.33 -0.41 1.45
N GLY A 58 13.01 0.07 0.40
CA GLY A 58 13.76 -0.79 -0.54
C GLY A 58 12.90 -1.56 -1.55
N LYS A 59 11.67 -1.09 -1.78
CA LYS A 59 10.73 -1.60 -2.78
C LYS A 59 10.38 -0.40 -3.67
N GLU A 60 11.31 -0.02 -4.53
CA GLU A 60 11.10 1.07 -5.51
C GLU A 60 10.45 0.49 -6.74
#